data_AF-A0A8H7MCI4-F1
#
_entry.id   AF-A0A8H7MCI4-F1
#
_cell.length_a   1.000
_cell.length_b   1.000
_cell.length_c   1.000
_cell.angle_alpha   90.00
_cell.angle_beta   90.00
_cell.angle_gamma   90.00
#
_symmetry.space_group_name_H-M   'P 1'
#
loop_
_entity.id
_entity.type
_entity.pdbx_description
1 polymer ?
#
loop_
_entity_poly.entity_id
_entity_poly.type
_entity_poly.pdbx_seq_one_letter_code
_entity_poly.pdbx_strand_id
1 'polypeptide(L)'
;MHSVWQIPELLVRIVSFLSADDIQRAFRISRHFRALLKTNLPPQLRPLPDRRHRRGTANQTVPQSVRNKARAYMSQDAATPKQLKVEDTYYYWREGARNQVLDTLSPFLHLTLSKYTTRLIDGYKGLAEGEMDICLQTDIPYHSLYELVHGRYCQDRDGLLAVVPPKSVTVFCLGGASWDLLYGNVRYRSYGGVSRFSVKLEREDGVRLCDVLDELRGTLIVDGMSGGLGQDVLLAWVFGGSCDG
;
A
#
# COMPACT_ATOMS: atom_id res chain seq x y z
N MET A 1 11.82 -6.21 -38.68
CA MET A 1 11.18 -5.27 -37.72
C MET A 1 11.49 -3.87 -38.20
N HIS A 2 10.50 -2.97 -38.25
CA HIS A 2 10.71 -1.59 -38.69
C HIS A 2 11.65 -0.85 -37.71
N SER A 3 12.57 -0.02 -38.21
CA SER A 3 13.60 0.68 -37.42
C SER A 3 13.04 1.55 -36.29
N VAL A 4 11.81 2.06 -36.47
CA VAL A 4 11.03 2.80 -35.46
C VAL A 4 10.85 2.02 -34.15
N TRP A 5 10.77 0.68 -34.21
CA TRP A 5 10.59 -0.16 -33.01
C TRP A 5 11.89 -0.47 -32.27
N GLN A 6 13.03 0.05 -32.74
CA GLN A 6 14.35 -0.12 -32.14
C GLN A 6 14.78 1.09 -31.30
N ILE A 7 14.00 2.18 -31.32
CA ILE A 7 14.26 3.40 -30.52
C ILE A 7 13.42 3.33 -29.24
N PRO A 8 14.01 3.02 -28.08
CA PRO A 8 13.27 2.80 -26.84
C PRO A 8 12.44 4.02 -26.42
N GLU A 9 12.96 5.23 -26.60
CA GLU A 9 12.31 6.48 -26.19
C GLU A 9 11.05 6.75 -27.00
N LEU A 10 11.10 6.47 -28.31
CA LEU A 10 9.97 6.64 -29.22
C LEU A 10 8.88 5.60 -28.93
N LEU A 11 9.31 4.38 -28.60
CA LEU A 11 8.43 3.27 -28.22
C LEU A 11 7.68 3.56 -26.92
N VAL A 12 8.36 4.06 -25.89
CA VAL A 12 7.73 4.51 -24.63
C VAL A 12 6.73 5.62 -24.89
N ARG A 13 7.09 6.60 -25.73
CA ARG A 13 6.22 7.73 -26.05
C ARG A 13 4.99 7.35 -26.87
N ILE A 14 5.08 6.33 -27.73
CA ILE A 14 3.90 5.76 -28.40
C ILE A 14 3.01 5.04 -27.39
N VAL A 15 3.62 4.24 -26.51
CA VAL A 15 2.90 3.40 -25.55
C VAL A 15 2.23 4.21 -24.45
N SER A 16 2.75 5.40 -24.11
CA SER A 16 2.11 6.31 -23.17
C SER A 16 0.76 6.87 -23.65
N PHE A 17 0.43 6.75 -24.95
CA PHE A 17 -0.88 7.12 -25.50
C PHE A 17 -1.84 5.92 -25.63
N LEU A 18 -1.40 4.71 -25.26
CA LEU A 18 -2.23 3.51 -25.34
C LEU A 18 -3.05 3.31 -24.06
N SER A 19 -4.22 2.70 -24.20
CA SER A 19 -5.02 2.23 -23.06
C SER A 19 -4.28 1.12 -22.30
N ALA A 20 -4.58 0.93 -21.00
CA ALA A 20 -3.96 -0.13 -20.20
C ALA A 20 -4.11 -1.53 -20.85
N ASP A 21 -5.26 -1.80 -21.49
CA ASP A 21 -5.52 -3.03 -22.23
C ASP A 21 -4.63 -3.19 -23.47
N ASP A 22 -4.38 -2.12 -24.20
CA ASP A 22 -3.50 -2.16 -25.38
C ASP A 22 -2.02 -2.26 -24.99
N ILE A 23 -1.64 -1.68 -23.84
CA ILE A 23 -0.32 -1.90 -23.25
C ILE A 23 -0.19 -3.38 -22.84
N GLN A 24 -1.19 -4.00 -22.20
CA GLN A 24 -1.20 -5.43 -21.88
C GLN A 24 -0.94 -6.29 -23.13
N ARG A 25 -1.59 -5.95 -24.25
CA ARG A 25 -1.41 -6.64 -25.55
C ARG A 25 0.00 -6.40 -26.10
N ALA A 26 0.56 -5.20 -25.96
CA ALA A 26 1.91 -4.88 -26.39
C ALA A 26 2.99 -5.76 -25.71
N PHE A 27 2.81 -6.08 -24.42
CA PHE A 27 3.69 -7.02 -23.69
C PHE A 27 3.62 -8.47 -24.20
N ARG A 28 2.65 -8.81 -25.04
CA ARG A 28 2.45 -10.16 -25.62
C ARG A 28 2.94 -10.28 -27.07
N ILE A 29 3.28 -9.16 -27.74
CA ILE A 29 3.68 -9.15 -29.16
C ILE A 29 4.97 -9.97 -29.39
N SER A 30 6.04 -9.72 -28.63
CA SER A 30 7.28 -10.49 -28.73
C SER A 30 8.12 -10.40 -27.45
N ARG A 31 9.10 -11.30 -27.31
CA ARG A 31 10.06 -11.26 -26.19
C ARG A 31 10.87 -9.96 -26.17
N HIS A 32 11.26 -9.46 -27.35
CA HIS A 32 12.01 -8.21 -27.49
C HIS A 32 11.17 -7.00 -27.05
N PHE A 33 9.91 -6.94 -27.50
CA PHE A 33 8.97 -5.89 -27.12
C PHE A 33 8.72 -5.90 -25.60
N ARG A 34 8.49 -7.08 -25.03
CA ARG A 34 8.33 -7.25 -23.57
C ARG A 34 9.55 -6.77 -22.81
N ALA A 35 10.76 -7.08 -23.26
CA ALA A 35 12.00 -6.66 -22.60
C ALA A 35 12.18 -5.14 -22.65
N LEU A 36 11.96 -4.52 -23.81
CA LEU A 36 12.01 -3.06 -24.00
C LEU A 36 10.98 -2.32 -23.15
N LEU A 37 9.73 -2.79 -23.17
CA LEU A 37 8.65 -2.21 -22.39
C LEU A 37 8.90 -2.36 -20.88
N LYS A 38 9.37 -3.52 -20.41
CA LYS A 38 9.73 -3.71 -19.00
C LYS A 38 10.88 -2.82 -18.54
N THR A 39 11.82 -2.49 -19.42
CA THR A 39 12.99 -1.69 -19.06
C THR A 39 12.71 -0.20 -19.11
N ASN A 40 11.87 0.25 -20.04
CA ASN A 40 11.72 1.67 -20.34
C ASN A 40 10.36 2.29 -19.96
N LEU A 41 9.30 1.49 -19.75
CA LEU A 41 8.05 2.07 -19.23
C LEU A 41 8.21 2.44 -17.76
N PRO A 42 7.67 3.61 -17.35
CA PRO A 42 7.38 3.90 -15.96
C PRO A 42 6.61 2.73 -15.33
N PRO A 43 6.97 2.29 -14.11
CA PRO A 43 6.27 1.21 -13.41
C PRO A 43 4.74 1.35 -13.45
N GLN A 44 4.25 2.57 -13.23
CA GLN A 44 2.84 2.99 -13.29
C GLN A 44 2.10 2.63 -14.59
N LEU A 45 2.82 2.48 -15.71
CA LEU A 45 2.27 2.13 -17.02
C LEU A 45 2.52 0.67 -17.40
N ARG A 46 3.15 -0.12 -16.52
CA ARG A 46 3.38 -1.53 -16.79
C ARG A 46 2.10 -2.30 -16.51
N PRO A 47 1.65 -3.15 -17.45
CA PRO A 47 0.53 -4.04 -17.23
C PRO A 47 0.98 -5.08 -16.21
N LEU A 48 0.52 -4.84 -15.01
CA LEU A 48 0.74 -5.66 -13.85
C LEU A 48 0.05 -7.03 -14.10
N PRO A 49 0.76 -8.16 -13.95
CA PRO A 49 0.26 -9.44 -14.43
C PRO A 49 -0.80 -10.00 -13.48
N ASP A 50 -2.09 -9.77 -13.79
CA ASP A 50 -3.19 -10.56 -13.24
C ASP A 50 -3.13 -11.95 -13.88
N ARG A 51 -2.27 -12.80 -13.33
CA ARG A 51 -2.37 -14.23 -13.60
C ARG A 51 -3.69 -14.66 -13.01
N ARG A 52 -4.69 -14.86 -13.88
CA ARG A 52 -5.98 -15.51 -13.60
C ARG A 52 -5.76 -16.79 -12.81
N HIS A 53 -5.60 -16.68 -11.50
CA HIS A 53 -5.63 -17.81 -10.62
C HIS A 53 -7.10 -18.02 -10.34
N ARG A 54 -7.70 -18.93 -11.11
CA ARG A 54 -8.96 -19.59 -10.75
C ARG A 54 -8.78 -20.36 -9.43
N ARG A 55 -8.63 -19.67 -8.32
CA ARG A 55 -8.98 -20.19 -7.00
C ARG A 55 -10.06 -19.24 -6.52
N GLY A 56 -11.29 -19.74 -6.48
CA GLY A 56 -12.42 -18.97 -6.01
C GLY A 56 -12.01 -18.29 -4.71
N THR A 57 -12.05 -16.97 -4.70
CA THR A 57 -12.07 -16.17 -3.49
C THR A 57 -13.33 -16.60 -2.75
N ALA A 58 -13.22 -17.63 -1.90
CA ALA A 58 -14.14 -17.77 -0.80
C ALA A 58 -14.22 -16.38 -0.15
N ASN A 59 -15.40 -15.93 0.26
CA ASN A 59 -15.59 -14.66 0.97
C ASN A 59 -14.78 -14.73 2.27
N GLN A 60 -13.49 -14.42 2.19
CA GLN A 60 -12.59 -14.41 3.32
C GLN A 60 -12.96 -13.18 4.11
N THR A 61 -13.42 -13.40 5.34
CA THR A 61 -13.77 -12.34 6.27
C THR A 61 -12.70 -12.25 7.33
N VAL A 62 -12.53 -11.06 7.88
CA VAL A 62 -11.59 -10.83 8.98
C VAL A 62 -11.98 -11.75 10.16
N PRO A 63 -10.99 -12.37 10.84
CA PRO A 63 -11.24 -13.26 11.97
C PRO A 63 -12.10 -12.64 13.08
N GLN A 64 -12.98 -13.44 13.68
CA GLN A 64 -13.93 -12.99 14.70
C GLN A 64 -13.27 -12.25 15.88
N SER A 65 -12.06 -12.66 16.27
CA SER A 65 -11.28 -12.02 17.33
C SER A 65 -10.99 -10.54 17.03
N VAL A 66 -10.52 -10.25 15.81
CA VAL A 66 -10.25 -8.90 15.32
C VAL A 66 -11.55 -8.11 15.23
N ARG A 67 -12.61 -8.70 14.65
CA ARG A 67 -13.93 -8.04 14.52
C ARG A 67 -14.49 -7.62 15.87
N ASN A 68 -14.42 -8.51 16.86
CA ASN A 68 -14.90 -8.24 18.22
C ASN A 68 -14.10 -7.11 18.89
N LYS A 69 -12.78 -7.10 18.74
CA LYS A 69 -11.92 -6.03 19.27
C LYS A 69 -12.21 -4.69 18.61
N ALA A 70 -12.38 -4.67 17.29
CA ALA A 70 -12.75 -3.45 16.55
C ALA A 70 -14.13 -2.92 16.99
N ARG A 71 -15.13 -3.79 17.13
CA ARG A 71 -16.47 -3.41 17.66
C ARG A 71 -16.39 -2.87 19.08
N ALA A 72 -15.64 -3.52 19.96
CA ALA A 72 -15.47 -3.07 21.34
C ALA A 72 -14.84 -1.68 21.41
N TYR A 73 -13.78 -1.43 20.62
CA TYR A 73 -13.17 -0.12 20.49
C TYR A 73 -14.18 0.93 20.02
N MET A 74 -14.92 0.65 18.94
CA MET A 74 -15.91 1.58 18.40
C MET A 74 -17.05 1.89 19.37
N SER A 75 -17.59 0.86 20.02
CA SER A 75 -18.68 1.02 21.00
C SER A 75 -18.24 1.89 22.17
N GLN A 76 -17.04 1.65 22.69
CA GLN A 76 -16.51 2.43 23.81
C GLN A 76 -16.13 3.85 23.38
N ASP A 77 -15.55 4.03 22.18
CA ASP A 77 -15.26 5.36 21.65
C ASP A 77 -16.54 6.18 21.42
N ALA A 78 -17.59 5.56 20.90
CA ALA A 78 -18.88 6.21 20.67
C ALA A 78 -19.61 6.54 21.98
N ALA A 79 -19.51 5.66 22.99
CA ALA A 79 -20.11 5.87 24.31
C ALA A 79 -19.39 6.94 25.13
N THR A 80 -18.12 7.25 24.83
CA THR A 80 -17.34 8.25 25.57
C THR A 80 -17.81 9.67 25.23
N PRO A 81 -18.28 10.45 26.22
CA PRO A 81 -18.69 11.84 26.03
C PRO A 81 -17.58 12.70 25.41
N LYS A 82 -17.95 13.62 24.50
CA LYS A 82 -16.98 14.49 23.80
C LYS A 82 -16.12 15.31 24.75
N GLN A 83 -16.63 15.71 25.92
CA GLN A 83 -15.86 16.47 26.90
C GLN A 83 -14.65 15.68 27.42
N LEU A 84 -14.82 14.38 27.65
CA LEU A 84 -13.76 13.50 28.17
C LEU A 84 -12.72 13.14 27.10
N LYS A 85 -13.03 13.33 25.81
CA LYS A 85 -12.11 13.01 24.71
C LYS A 85 -10.90 13.95 24.62
N VAL A 86 -10.92 15.05 25.34
CA VAL A 86 -9.82 16.03 25.41
C VAL A 86 -8.86 15.69 26.55
N GLU A 87 -9.22 14.78 27.45
CA GLU A 87 -8.40 14.39 28.58
C GLU A 87 -7.31 13.40 28.18
N ASP A 88 -6.16 13.50 28.85
CA ASP A 88 -5.03 12.58 28.67
C ASP A 88 -5.40 11.12 28.96
N THR A 89 -6.30 10.91 29.93
CA THR A 89 -6.84 9.58 30.30
C THR A 89 -7.48 8.89 29.10
N TYR A 90 -8.29 9.62 28.33
CA TYR A 90 -8.90 9.12 27.11
C TYR A 90 -7.84 8.91 26.02
N TYR A 91 -6.85 9.78 25.89
CA TYR A 91 -5.76 9.58 24.93
C TYR A 91 -4.99 8.28 25.19
N TYR A 92 -4.58 8.01 26.43
CA TYR A 92 -3.88 6.78 26.80
C TYR A 92 -4.75 5.54 26.60
N TRP A 93 -6.02 5.60 26.97
CA TRP A 93 -6.98 4.53 26.69
C TRP A 93 -7.07 4.27 25.18
N ARG A 94 -7.23 5.33 24.38
CA ARG A 94 -7.40 5.25 22.93
C ARG A 94 -6.19 4.58 22.29
N GLU A 95 -4.98 5.03 22.58
CA GLU A 95 -3.77 4.41 22.02
C GLU A 95 -3.60 2.95 22.46
N GLY A 96 -3.87 2.64 23.74
CA GLY A 96 -3.85 1.26 24.22
C GLY A 96 -4.86 0.36 23.51
N ALA A 97 -6.09 0.84 23.32
CA ALA A 97 -7.15 0.08 22.64
C ALA A 97 -6.84 -0.12 21.15
N ARG A 98 -6.25 0.87 20.48
CA ARG A 98 -5.79 0.76 19.09
C ARG A 98 -4.69 -0.29 18.94
N ASN A 99 -3.72 -0.29 19.85
CA ASN A 99 -2.64 -1.28 19.86
C ASN A 99 -3.19 -2.69 20.06
N GLN A 100 -4.18 -2.89 20.94
CA GLN A 100 -4.81 -4.21 21.10
C GLN A 100 -5.49 -4.72 19.81
N VAL A 101 -6.14 -3.82 19.05
CA VAL A 101 -6.74 -4.19 17.75
C VAL A 101 -5.62 -4.55 16.76
N LEU A 102 -4.56 -3.75 16.69
CA LEU A 102 -3.42 -4.00 15.82
C LEU A 102 -2.71 -5.31 16.16
N ASP A 103 -2.44 -5.60 17.43
CA ASP A 103 -1.81 -6.85 17.89
C ASP A 103 -2.63 -8.07 17.49
N THR A 104 -3.96 -7.96 17.56
CA THR A 104 -4.87 -9.03 17.13
C THR A 104 -4.91 -9.16 15.60
N LEU A 105 -4.74 -8.06 14.86
CA LEU A 105 -4.74 -8.01 13.39
C LEU A 105 -3.41 -8.48 12.78
N SER A 106 -2.28 -8.18 13.44
CA SER A 106 -0.92 -8.38 12.92
C SER A 106 -0.64 -9.79 12.37
N PRO A 107 -1.09 -10.89 13.00
CA PRO A 107 -0.90 -12.25 12.48
C PRO A 107 -1.60 -12.53 11.14
N PHE A 108 -2.55 -11.68 10.74
CA PHE A 108 -3.32 -11.80 9.50
C PHE A 108 -2.84 -10.83 8.41
N LEU A 109 -1.81 -10.02 8.70
CA LEU A 109 -1.13 -9.19 7.72
C LEU A 109 0.06 -9.94 7.11
N HIS A 110 0.53 -9.46 5.97
CA HIS A 110 1.78 -9.91 5.39
C HIS A 110 2.93 -9.77 6.41
N LEU A 111 3.87 -10.72 6.44
CA LEU A 111 4.99 -10.78 7.39
C LEU A 111 5.75 -9.44 7.52
N THR A 112 6.04 -8.81 6.38
CA THR A 112 6.69 -7.49 6.33
C THR A 112 5.86 -6.40 7.02
N LEU A 113 4.55 -6.37 6.78
CA LEU A 113 3.67 -5.41 7.44
C LEU A 113 3.54 -5.73 8.92
N SER A 114 3.32 -6.99 9.28
CA SER A 114 3.26 -7.44 10.68
C SER A 114 4.51 -7.03 11.48
N LYS A 115 5.68 -7.09 10.86
CA LYS A 115 6.96 -6.73 11.49
C LYS A 115 7.13 -5.22 11.72
N TYR A 116 6.72 -4.39 10.76
CA TYR A 116 7.04 -2.96 10.77
C TYR A 116 5.84 -2.06 11.06
N THR A 117 4.63 -2.60 11.17
CA THR A 117 3.44 -1.80 11.48
C THR A 117 3.52 -1.31 12.91
N THR A 118 3.50 0.01 13.08
CA THR A 118 3.55 0.67 14.38
C THR A 118 2.17 1.15 14.83
N ARG A 119 1.26 1.41 13.89
CA ARG A 119 -0.07 1.94 14.22
C ARG A 119 -1.13 1.53 13.22
N LEU A 120 -2.32 1.18 13.73
CA LEU A 120 -3.57 1.18 12.98
C LEU A 120 -4.16 2.59 13.10
N ILE A 121 -4.18 3.34 11.99
CA ILE A 121 -4.65 4.73 11.96
C ILE A 121 -6.17 4.78 11.93
N ASP A 122 -6.77 3.99 11.04
CA ASP A 122 -8.20 3.99 10.74
C ASP A 122 -8.66 2.64 10.14
N GLY A 123 -9.97 2.45 9.97
CA GLY A 123 -10.57 1.25 9.39
C GLY A 123 -11.28 0.34 10.38
N TYR A 124 -11.51 0.81 11.62
CA TYR A 124 -12.18 0.02 12.66
C TYR A 124 -13.58 -0.43 12.25
N LYS A 125 -14.30 0.40 11.48
CA LYS A 125 -15.63 0.06 10.97
C LYS A 125 -15.57 -1.10 9.97
N GLY A 126 -14.70 -1.01 8.96
CA GLY A 126 -14.48 -2.10 8.01
C GLY A 126 -14.07 -3.39 8.71
N LEU A 127 -13.12 -3.31 9.65
CA LEU A 127 -12.73 -4.47 10.48
C LEU A 127 -13.90 -5.05 11.29
N ALA A 128 -14.76 -4.21 11.86
CA ALA A 128 -15.94 -4.65 12.61
C ALA A 128 -16.97 -5.36 11.73
N GLU A 129 -17.09 -4.95 10.46
CA GLU A 129 -17.98 -5.52 9.44
C GLU A 129 -17.37 -6.78 8.80
N GLY A 130 -16.04 -6.94 8.89
CA GLY A 130 -15.29 -8.10 8.42
C GLY A 130 -14.51 -7.86 7.14
N GLU A 131 -14.39 -6.60 6.73
CA GLU A 131 -13.67 -6.10 5.57
C GLU A 131 -12.24 -5.69 5.96
N MET A 132 -11.37 -5.55 4.95
CA MET A 132 -9.97 -5.16 5.13
C MET A 132 -9.71 -3.72 4.66
N ASP A 133 -10.65 -2.83 4.96
CA ASP A 133 -10.60 -1.41 4.63
C ASP A 133 -9.92 -0.64 5.77
N ILE A 134 -8.59 -0.71 5.79
CA ILE A 134 -7.76 -0.22 6.90
C ILE A 134 -6.69 0.75 6.46
N CYS A 135 -6.27 1.60 7.40
CA CYS A 135 -5.12 2.47 7.22
C CYS A 135 -4.03 2.09 8.23
N LEU A 136 -2.88 1.61 7.74
CA LEU A 136 -1.74 1.20 8.55
C LEU A 136 -0.58 2.17 8.41
N GLN A 137 0.15 2.37 9.50
CA GLN A 137 1.43 3.06 9.52
C GLN A 137 2.54 2.04 9.74
N THR A 138 3.56 2.07 8.88
CA THR A 138 4.78 1.30 9.11
C THR A 138 5.96 2.23 9.32
N ASP A 139 6.82 1.84 10.25
CA ASP A 139 8.13 2.45 10.46
C ASP A 139 9.20 1.46 9.98
N ILE A 140 9.67 1.65 8.75
CA ILE A 140 10.67 0.79 8.13
C ILE A 140 11.96 1.58 8.02
N PRO A 141 13.05 1.15 8.68
CA PRO A 141 14.36 1.78 8.51
C PRO A 141 14.73 1.82 7.03
N TYR A 142 15.27 2.95 6.57
CA TYR A 142 15.59 3.18 5.15
C TYR A 142 16.41 2.03 4.55
N HIS A 143 17.40 1.52 5.28
CA HIS A 143 18.22 0.40 4.82
C HIS A 143 17.39 -0.87 4.58
N SER A 144 16.49 -1.21 5.51
CA SER A 144 15.58 -2.36 5.35
C SER A 144 14.58 -2.14 4.21
N LEU A 145 14.08 -0.92 4.02
CA LEU A 145 13.22 -0.59 2.87
C LEU A 145 13.99 -0.73 1.55
N TYR A 146 15.23 -0.23 1.50
CA TYR A 146 16.11 -0.36 0.35
C TYR A 146 16.38 -1.83 0.02
N GLU A 147 16.68 -2.66 1.02
CA GLU A 147 16.86 -4.10 0.83
C GLU A 147 15.57 -4.80 0.37
N LEU A 148 14.39 -4.42 0.88
CA LEU A 148 13.12 -4.99 0.43
C LEU A 148 12.84 -4.68 -1.05
N VAL A 149 13.19 -3.47 -1.49
CA VAL A 149 12.93 -2.98 -2.85
C VAL A 149 14.01 -3.44 -3.86
N HIS A 150 15.29 -3.41 -3.46
CA HIS A 150 16.44 -3.64 -4.33
C HIS A 150 17.22 -4.94 -4.06
N GLY A 151 17.00 -5.57 -2.91
CA GLY A 151 17.70 -6.78 -2.50
C GLY A 151 17.29 -8.03 -3.28
N ARG A 152 17.92 -9.15 -2.92
CA ARG A 152 17.63 -10.45 -3.55
C ARG A 152 16.21 -10.91 -3.22
N TYR A 153 15.64 -11.68 -4.14
CA TYR A 153 14.29 -12.24 -4.04
C TYR A 153 14.11 -13.01 -2.71
N CYS A 154 13.27 -12.49 -1.81
CA CYS A 154 12.79 -13.25 -0.65
C CYS A 154 11.49 -13.96 -1.02
N GLN A 155 11.33 -15.21 -0.58
CA GLN A 155 10.15 -16.04 -0.91
C GLN A 155 8.83 -15.39 -0.49
N ASP A 156 8.85 -14.55 0.54
CA ASP A 156 7.66 -13.88 1.04
C ASP A 156 7.19 -12.73 0.14
N ARG A 157 7.98 -12.25 -0.83
CA ARG A 157 7.57 -11.10 -1.69
C ARG A 157 6.28 -11.33 -2.46
N ASP A 158 5.97 -12.57 -2.82
CA ASP A 158 4.77 -12.89 -3.62
C ASP A 158 3.50 -13.05 -2.79
N GLY A 159 3.58 -12.89 -1.47
CA GLY A 159 2.43 -12.98 -0.56
C GLY A 159 1.42 -11.85 -0.77
N LEU A 160 0.15 -12.17 -0.52
CA LEU A 160 -0.93 -11.18 -0.41
C LEU A 160 -0.68 -10.29 0.81
N LEU A 161 -1.11 -9.03 0.73
CA LEU A 161 -0.87 -8.06 1.81
C LEU A 161 -1.59 -8.39 3.12
N ALA A 162 -2.67 -9.15 3.05
CA ALA A 162 -3.39 -9.68 4.21
C ALA A 162 -4.15 -10.95 3.83
N VAL A 163 -4.59 -11.70 4.86
CA VAL A 163 -5.42 -12.91 4.68
C VAL A 163 -6.69 -12.60 3.91
N VAL A 164 -7.40 -11.53 4.28
CA VAL A 164 -8.44 -10.95 3.41
C VAL A 164 -7.73 -9.98 2.47
N PRO A 165 -7.55 -10.32 1.18
CA PRO A 165 -6.68 -9.55 0.34
C PRO A 165 -7.35 -8.25 -0.12
N PRO A 166 -6.72 -7.08 0.11
CA PRO A 166 -7.28 -5.81 -0.34
C PRO A 166 -7.21 -5.73 -1.88
N LYS A 167 -8.28 -5.22 -2.51
CA LYS A 167 -8.31 -5.05 -3.97
C LYS A 167 -7.59 -3.80 -4.43
N SER A 168 -7.58 -2.75 -3.62
CA SER A 168 -6.81 -1.55 -3.87
C SER A 168 -5.90 -1.22 -2.70
N VAL A 169 -4.70 -0.74 -2.99
CA VAL A 169 -3.77 -0.25 -1.98
C VAL A 169 -3.13 1.04 -2.45
N THR A 170 -3.18 2.06 -1.59
CA THR A 170 -2.41 3.29 -1.78
C THR A 170 -1.35 3.39 -0.70
N VAL A 171 -0.09 3.53 -1.09
CA VAL A 171 1.05 3.74 -0.19
C VAL A 171 1.55 5.15 -0.35
N PHE A 172 1.52 5.92 0.73
CA PHE A 172 2.11 7.26 0.79
C PHE A 172 3.50 7.18 1.41
N CYS A 173 4.51 7.67 0.69
CA CYS A 173 5.89 7.80 1.17
C CYS A 173 6.09 9.20 1.73
N LEU A 174 6.35 9.31 3.02
CA LEU A 174 6.47 10.59 3.71
C LEU A 174 7.90 10.74 4.23
N GLY A 175 8.68 11.60 3.57
CA GLY A 175 10.06 11.90 3.97
C GLY A 175 10.15 12.92 5.09
N GLY A 176 10.99 12.67 6.09
CA GLY A 176 11.37 13.66 7.12
C GLY A 176 10.24 14.12 8.05
N ALA A 177 9.10 13.44 8.03
CA ALA A 177 7.93 13.85 8.79
C ALA A 177 7.86 13.05 10.10
N SER A 178 8.40 13.60 11.19
CA SER A 178 7.87 13.29 12.52
C SER A 178 6.41 13.74 12.51
N TRP A 179 5.48 12.82 12.29
CA TRP A 179 4.07 13.17 12.21
C TRP A 179 3.57 13.61 13.57
N ASP A 180 3.26 14.90 13.63
CA ASP A 180 2.59 15.58 14.75
C ASP A 180 1.42 14.72 15.25
N LEU A 181 1.47 14.37 16.55
CA LEU A 181 0.47 13.57 17.26
C LEU A 181 -0.95 14.16 17.12
N LEU A 182 -1.05 15.43 16.74
CA LEU A 182 -2.27 16.23 16.58
C LEU A 182 -3.01 16.04 15.25
N TYR A 183 -2.66 15.05 14.41
CA TYR A 183 -3.44 14.74 13.19
C TYR A 183 -3.40 15.84 12.10
N GLY A 184 -2.55 16.86 12.26
CA GLY A 184 -2.49 18.03 11.37
C GLY A 184 -2.15 17.65 9.93
N ASN A 185 -1.18 16.74 9.75
CA ASN A 185 -0.65 16.48 8.42
C ASN A 185 -1.60 15.59 7.57
N VAL A 186 -2.62 14.94 8.18
CA VAL A 186 -3.64 14.13 7.49
C VAL A 186 -4.65 15.08 6.86
N ARG A 187 -4.97 16.19 7.55
CA ARG A 187 -5.76 17.29 6.99
C ARG A 187 -5.07 17.97 5.82
N TYR A 188 -3.73 17.95 5.78
CA TYR A 188 -2.93 18.53 4.69
C TYR A 188 -2.73 17.61 3.48
N ARG A 189 -3.44 16.47 3.36
CA ARG A 189 -3.42 15.60 2.16
C ARG A 189 -3.81 16.33 0.86
N SER A 190 -4.52 17.46 0.95
CA SER A 190 -4.87 18.32 -0.18
C SER A 190 -3.79 19.35 -0.56
N TYR A 191 -2.70 19.47 0.21
CA TYR A 191 -1.55 20.28 -0.19
C TYR A 191 -0.73 19.49 -1.21
N GLY A 192 -0.71 19.98 -2.45
CA GLY A 192 -0.34 19.31 -3.71
C GLY A 192 1.07 18.72 -3.88
N GLY A 193 1.74 18.33 -2.79
CA GLY A 193 3.01 17.58 -2.81
C GLY A 193 2.87 16.11 -2.39
N VAL A 194 1.89 15.73 -1.55
CA VAL A 194 1.80 14.37 -0.98
C VAL A 194 1.40 13.30 -2.00
N SER A 195 0.59 13.67 -3.00
CA SER A 195 0.20 12.76 -4.09
C SER A 195 1.36 12.37 -4.99
N ARG A 196 2.40 13.21 -5.10
CA ARG A 196 3.60 12.93 -5.91
C ARG A 196 4.40 11.75 -5.37
N PHE A 197 4.37 11.54 -4.05
CA PHE A 197 5.09 10.46 -3.37
C PHE A 197 4.14 9.32 -2.97
N SER A 198 3.11 9.08 -3.77
CA SER A 198 2.15 8.00 -3.50
C SER A 198 2.09 7.00 -4.65
N VAL A 199 1.98 5.73 -4.28
CA VAL A 199 1.78 4.62 -5.21
C VAL A 199 0.39 4.08 -4.98
N LYS A 200 -0.45 4.07 -6.02
CA LYS A 200 -1.78 3.44 -5.98
C LYS A 200 -1.78 2.21 -6.89
N LEU A 201 -2.31 1.11 -6.36
CA LEU A 201 -2.39 -0.18 -7.01
C LEU A 201 -3.78 -0.77 -6.86
N GLU A 202 -4.27 -1.41 -7.92
CA GLU A 202 -5.57 -2.07 -7.95
C GLU A 202 -5.44 -3.46 -8.60
N ARG A 203 -6.10 -4.46 -8.01
CA ARG A 203 -6.04 -5.88 -8.35
C ARG A 203 -7.38 -6.55 -8.07
N GLU A 204 -7.92 -7.25 -9.06
CA GLU A 204 -9.16 -8.03 -8.88
C GLU A 204 -8.97 -9.19 -7.88
N ASP A 205 -7.84 -9.91 -8.01
CA ASP A 205 -7.47 -11.06 -7.16
C ASP A 205 -6.80 -10.62 -5.84
N GLY A 206 -6.67 -9.31 -5.61
CA GLY A 206 -6.03 -8.71 -4.45
C GLY A 206 -4.54 -8.37 -4.62
N VAL A 207 -4.10 -7.35 -3.89
CA VAL A 207 -2.76 -6.77 -3.99
C VAL A 207 -1.72 -7.60 -3.23
N ARG A 208 -0.59 -7.86 -3.89
CA ARG A 208 0.57 -8.54 -3.31
C ARG A 208 1.65 -7.55 -2.89
N LEU A 209 2.54 -7.97 -2.00
CA LEU A 209 3.65 -7.11 -1.58
C LEU A 209 4.59 -6.78 -2.75
N CYS A 210 4.89 -7.75 -3.63
CA CYS A 210 5.77 -7.52 -4.77
C CYS A 210 5.25 -6.44 -5.73
N ASP A 211 3.93 -6.38 -5.94
CA ASP A 211 3.30 -5.34 -6.76
C ASP A 211 3.63 -3.95 -6.22
N VAL A 212 3.51 -3.79 -4.89
CA VAL A 212 3.80 -2.51 -4.22
C VAL A 212 5.29 -2.18 -4.27
N LEU A 213 6.16 -3.15 -3.97
CA LEU A 213 7.61 -2.91 -3.93
C LEU A 213 8.18 -2.55 -5.31
N ASP A 214 7.66 -3.15 -6.38
CA ASP A 214 8.10 -2.85 -7.75
C ASP A 214 7.71 -1.43 -8.18
N GLU A 215 6.56 -0.92 -7.74
CA GLU A 215 6.16 0.48 -7.95
C GLU A 215 6.92 1.46 -7.05
N LEU A 216 7.13 1.10 -5.78
CA LEU A 216 7.93 1.91 -4.85
C LEU A 216 9.37 2.08 -5.35
N ARG A 217 9.91 1.08 -6.04
CA ARG A 217 11.22 1.17 -6.70
C ARG A 217 11.31 2.36 -7.66
N GLY A 218 10.26 2.65 -8.42
CA GLY A 218 10.25 3.80 -9.32
C GLY A 218 10.24 5.12 -8.54
N THR A 219 9.36 5.21 -7.55
CA THR A 219 9.10 6.45 -6.80
C THR A 219 10.28 6.85 -5.89
N LEU A 220 10.91 5.87 -5.24
CA LEU A 220 12.06 6.12 -4.36
C LEU A 220 13.34 6.51 -5.11
N ILE A 221 13.47 6.14 -6.40
CA ILE A 221 14.63 6.47 -7.25
C ILE A 221 14.47 7.84 -7.92
N VAL A 222 13.26 8.20 -8.36
CA VAL A 222 13.05 9.36 -9.25
C VAL A 222 13.01 10.69 -8.51
N ASP A 223 12.50 10.74 -7.27
CA ASP A 223 12.24 12.01 -6.58
C ASP A 223 13.29 12.43 -5.54
N GLY A 224 14.54 11.96 -5.66
CA GLY A 224 15.66 12.60 -4.95
C GLY A 224 15.66 12.45 -3.41
N MET A 225 14.98 11.44 -2.85
CA MET A 225 15.17 11.01 -1.45
C MET A 225 16.59 10.47 -1.17
N SER A 226 17.45 10.43 -2.19
CA SER A 226 18.88 10.17 -2.14
C SER A 226 19.73 11.34 -1.63
N GLY A 227 19.13 12.51 -1.37
CA GLY A 227 19.83 13.72 -0.89
C GLY A 227 20.39 13.65 0.54
N GLY A 228 20.17 12.56 1.27
CA GLY A 228 20.76 12.37 2.58
C GLY A 228 20.47 10.99 3.14
N LEU A 229 21.51 10.14 3.18
CA LEU A 229 21.56 8.94 4.00
C LEU A 229 21.14 9.30 5.44
N GLY A 230 19.92 8.93 5.86
CA GLY A 230 19.47 9.06 7.24
C GLY A 230 18.09 9.67 7.49
N GLN A 231 17.28 9.97 6.47
CA GLN A 231 15.89 10.38 6.73
C GLN A 231 14.98 9.16 6.92
N ASP A 232 14.27 9.11 8.04
CA ASP A 232 13.22 8.13 8.29
C ASP A 232 12.10 8.31 7.26
N VAL A 233 11.74 7.21 6.61
CA VAL A 233 10.66 7.15 5.63
C VAL A 233 9.47 6.47 6.28
N LEU A 234 8.45 7.25 6.58
CA LEU A 234 7.18 6.70 7.06
C LEU A 234 6.33 6.30 5.86
N LEU A 235 5.82 5.07 5.88
CA LEU A 235 4.86 4.60 4.88
C LEU A 235 3.48 4.47 5.50
N ALA A 236 2.50 5.13 4.90
CA ALA A 236 1.09 4.97 5.24
C ALA A 236 0.40 4.15 4.16
N TRP A 237 -0.17 3.01 4.55
CA TRP A 237 -0.83 2.04 3.68
C TRP A 237 -2.34 2.20 3.84
N VAL A 238 -3.04 2.47 2.76
CA VAL A 238 -4.50 2.56 2.72
C VAL A 238 -5.01 1.40 1.90
N PHE A 239 -5.72 0.48 2.54
CA PHE A 239 -6.33 -0.68 1.91
C PHE A 239 -7.79 -0.36 1.58
N GLY A 240 -8.22 -0.79 0.40
CA GLY A 240 -9.62 -0.69 -0.04
C GLY A 240 -10.13 -2.01 -0.62
N GLY A 241 -11.36 -2.35 -0.29
CA GLY A 241 -12.08 -3.53 -0.74
C GLY A 241 -12.88 -3.32 -2.03
N SER A 242 -13.04 -2.07 -2.47
CA SER A 242 -13.79 -1.70 -3.67
C SER A 242 -12.85 -1.50 -4.87
N CYS A 243 -13.10 -2.26 -5.94
CA CYS A 243 -12.85 -1.83 -7.32
C CYS A 243 -14.23 -1.56 -7.93
N ASP A 244 -14.89 -0.48 -7.54
CA ASP A 244 -16.06 0.08 -8.21
C ASP A 244 -16.05 1.60 -8.02
N GLY A 245 -16.26 2.31 -9.13
CA GLY A 245 -16.14 3.77 -9.24
C GLY A 245 -17.39 4.57 -8.91
#